data_AF-A0A2M7AK04-F1
#
_entry.id   AF-A0A2M7AK04-F1
#
_cell.length_a   1.000
_cell.length_b   1.000
_cell.length_c   1.000
_cell.angle_alpha   90.00
_cell.angle_beta   90.00
_cell.angle_gamma   90.00
#
_symmetry.space_group_name_H-M   'P 1'
#
loop_
_entity.id
_entity.type
_entity.pdbx_description
1 polymer ?
#
loop_
_entity_poly.entity_id
_entity_poly.type
_entity_poly.pdbx_seq_one_letter_code
_entity_poly.pdbx_strand_id
1 'polypeptide(L)' 'MPKPQAALDAEKCHPEKCDGGICVATLACPTKTMKQEEAYEIPFPVGLCKGCGICALECPFKAIKMI' A
#
# COMPACT_ATOMS: atom_id res chain seq x y z
N MET A 1 -21.64 4.05 8.57
CA MET A 1 -20.80 2.84 8.43
C MET A 1 -19.37 3.31 8.17
N PRO A 2 -18.36 2.86 8.94
CA PRO A 2 -16.97 3.18 8.64
C PRO A 2 -16.61 2.64 7.24
N LYS A 3 -15.87 3.42 6.46
CA LYS A 3 -15.39 2.99 5.13
C LYS A 3 -14.24 2.00 5.32
N PRO A 4 -14.08 1.02 4.43
CA PRO A 4 -12.94 0.10 4.50
C PRO A 4 -11.61 0.85 4.46
N GLN A 5 -10.63 0.40 5.23
CA GLN A 5 -9.28 0.96 5.28
C GLN A 5 -8.27 -0.01 4.68
N ALA A 6 -7.23 0.54 4.06
CA ALA A 6 -6.11 -0.26 3.58
C ALA A 6 -5.25 -0.68 4.79
N ALA A 7 -4.98 -1.97 4.90
CA ALA A 7 -4.07 -2.56 5.87
C ALA A 7 -2.98 -3.35 5.13
N LEU A 8 -1.74 -3.22 5.60
CA LEU A 8 -0.60 -3.97 5.07
C LEU A 8 -0.50 -5.34 5.76
N ASP A 9 -0.30 -6.38 4.97
CA ASP A 9 0.08 -7.73 5.38
C ASP A 9 1.61 -7.83 5.31
N ALA A 10 2.27 -7.66 6.47
CA ALA A 10 3.73 -7.62 6.56
C ALA A 10 4.41 -8.96 6.18
N GLU A 11 3.70 -10.09 6.28
CA GLU A 11 4.23 -11.39 5.88
C GLU A 11 4.33 -11.54 4.36
N LYS A 12 3.56 -10.74 3.60
CA LYS A 12 3.55 -10.74 2.14
C LYS A 12 4.30 -9.55 1.54
N CYS A 13 4.54 -8.51 2.33
CA CYS A 13 5.27 -7.35 1.89
C CYS A 13 6.77 -7.63 1.89
N HIS A 14 7.35 -7.61 0.69
CA HIS A 14 8.76 -7.88 0.45
C HIS A 14 9.32 -6.79 -0.46
N PRO A 15 9.66 -5.60 0.07
CA PRO A 15 10.15 -4.49 -0.74
C PRO A 15 11.34 -4.86 -1.63
N GLU A 16 12.19 -5.79 -1.19
CA GLU A 16 13.32 -6.33 -1.96
C GLU A 16 12.92 -7.07 -3.24
N LYS A 17 11.65 -7.49 -3.37
CA LYS A 17 11.10 -8.12 -4.57
C LYS A 17 10.38 -7.14 -5.50
N CYS A 18 10.26 -5.87 -5.09
CA CYS A 18 9.73 -4.80 -5.93
C CYS A 18 10.85 -4.20 -6.79
N ASP A 19 10.52 -3.73 -7.99
CA ASP A 19 11.49 -3.09 -8.89
C ASP A 19 12.11 -1.85 -8.24
N GLY A 20 13.43 -1.87 -8.07
CA GLY A 20 14.19 -0.84 -7.36
C GLY A 20 13.77 -0.60 -5.90
N GLY A 21 13.05 -1.54 -5.27
CA GLY A 21 12.48 -1.34 -3.94
C GLY A 21 11.29 -0.38 -3.90
N ILE A 22 10.72 -0.01 -5.05
CA ILE A 22 9.66 1.00 -5.15
C ILE A 22 8.28 0.35 -5.09
N CYS A 23 7.44 0.84 -4.17
CA CYS A 23 6.08 0.33 -4.01
C CYS A 23 5.13 0.96 -5.05
N VAL A 24 4.71 0.18 -6.05
CA VAL A 24 3.72 0.64 -7.05
C VAL A 24 2.36 1.01 -6.44
N ALA A 25 1.99 0.37 -5.32
CA ALA A 25 0.72 0.62 -4.65
C ALA A 25 0.66 1.99 -3.95
N THR A 26 1.80 2.53 -3.50
CA THR A 26 1.86 3.89 -2.94
C THR A 26 1.73 4.92 -4.07
N LEU A 27 2.42 4.70 -5.20
CA LEU A 27 2.33 5.54 -6.40
C LEU A 27 0.91 5.60 -6.96
N ALA A 28 0.19 4.47 -6.93
CA ALA A 28 -1.18 4.38 -7.42
C ALA A 28 -2.23 4.96 -6.46
N CYS A 29 -1.87 5.31 -5.22
CA CYS A 29 -2.82 5.83 -4.24
C CYS A 29 -3.27 7.25 -4.63
N PRO A 30 -4.53 7.47 -5.07
CA PRO A 30 -4.96 8.79 -5.57
C PRO A 30 -4.99 9.86 -4.48
N THR A 31 -5.11 9.43 -3.22
CA THR A 31 -5.17 10.32 -2.06
C THR A 31 -3.82 10.45 -1.35
N LYS A 32 -2.77 9.76 -1.82
CA LYS A 32 -1.43 9.74 -1.21
C LYS A 32 -1.46 9.37 0.29
N THR A 33 -2.44 8.56 0.67
CA THR A 33 -2.63 8.05 2.03
C THR A 33 -1.94 6.71 2.24
N MET A 34 -1.34 6.12 1.21
CA MET A 34 -0.40 5.00 1.33
C MET A 34 0.95 5.55 0.91
N LYS A 35 1.96 5.51 1.78
CA LYS A 35 3.27 6.10 1.57
C LYS A 35 4.39 5.09 1.72
N GLN A 36 5.50 5.38 1.07
CA GLN A 36 6.81 4.78 1.27
C GLN A 36 7.77 5.97 1.27
N GLU A 37 8.54 6.18 2.33
CA GLU A 37 9.41 7.36 2.42
C GLU A 37 10.65 7.17 1.55
N GLU A 38 11.29 5.99 1.62
CA GLU A 38 12.46 5.66 0.80
C GLU A 38 12.33 4.29 0.10
N ALA A 39 13.12 4.08 -0.95
CA ALA A 39 13.22 2.78 -1.62
C ALA A 39 13.57 1.67 -0.62
N TYR A 40 13.00 0.48 -0.82
CA TYR A 40 13.14 -0.70 0.04
C TYR A 40 12.49 -0.59 1.44
N GLU A 41 11.93 0.57 1.82
CA GLU A 41 11.15 0.66 3.05
C GLU A 41 9.76 0.05 2.89
N ILE A 42 9.19 -0.39 4.01
CA ILE A 42 7.84 -0.93 4.07
C ILE A 42 6.84 0.23 3.92
N PRO A 43 5.88 0.12 2.98
CA PRO A 43 4.88 1.17 2.81
C PRO A 43 3.86 1.15 3.96
N PHE A 44 3.35 2.31 4.37
CA PHE A 44 2.40 2.43 5.48
C PHE A 44 1.26 3.42 5.17
N PRO A 45 0.08 3.23 5.77
CA PRO A 45 -1.02 4.18 5.63
C PRO A 45 -0.77 5.43 6.47
N VAL A 46 -1.14 6.59 5.92
CA VAL A 46 -1.13 7.89 6.59
C VAL A 46 -2.45 8.63 6.34
N GLY A 47 -2.86 9.45 7.30
CA GLY A 47 -4.05 10.29 7.15
C GLY A 47 -5.34 9.49 6.97
N LEU A 48 -6.30 10.07 6.23
CA LEU A 48 -7.65 9.52 6.09
C LEU A 48 -7.85 8.75 4.77
N CYS A 49 -7.71 7.43 4.83
CA CYS A 49 -7.99 6.54 3.70
C CYS A 49 -9.46 6.68 3.23
N LYS A 50 -9.67 6.73 1.91
CA LYS A 50 -11.02 6.81 1.31
C LYS A 50 -11.66 5.47 1.01
N GLY A 51 -10.92 4.36 1.16
CA GLY A 51 -11.43 3.01 0.95
C GLY A 51 -11.63 2.61 -0.52
N CYS A 52 -10.88 3.19 -1.45
CA CYS A 52 -11.05 2.92 -2.89
C CYS A 52 -10.48 1.57 -3.36
N GLY A 53 -9.57 0.95 -2.60
CA GLY A 53 -9.01 -0.36 -2.93
C GLY A 53 -7.92 -0.40 -4.02
N ILE A 54 -7.57 0.73 -4.65
CA ILE A 54 -6.60 0.76 -5.75
C ILE A 54 -5.23 0.20 -5.32
N CYS A 55 -4.71 0.60 -4.16
CA CYS A 55 -3.45 0.07 -3.64
C CYS A 55 -3.46 -1.46 -3.44
N ALA A 56 -4.60 -2.05 -3.08
CA ALA A 56 -4.75 -3.50 -2.96
C ALA A 56 -4.78 -4.20 -4.33
N LEU A 57 -5.33 -3.55 -5.35
CA LEU A 57 -5.35 -4.05 -6.72
C LEU A 57 -3.96 -4.01 -7.37
N GLU A 58 -3.23 -2.91 -7.18
CA GLU A 58 -1.94 -2.65 -7.83
C GLU A 58 -0.77 -3.39 -7.18
N CYS A 59 -0.90 -3.86 -5.94
CA CYS A 59 0.16 -4.61 -5.28
C CYS A 59 0.28 -6.04 -5.89
N PRO A 60 1.37 -6.38 -6.60
CA PRO A 60 1.50 -7.69 -7.25
C PRO A 60 1.57 -8.85 -6.25
N PHE A 61 2.04 -8.58 -5.03
CA PHE A 61 2.14 -9.56 -3.95
C PHE A 61 0.86 -9.69 -3.11
N LYS A 62 -0.19 -8.91 -3.44
CA LYS A 62 -1.45 -8.84 -2.66
C LYS A 62 -1.18 -8.62 -1.16
N ALA A 63 -0.17 -7.79 -0.87
CA ALA A 63 0.26 -7.46 0.48
C ALA A 63 -0.59 -6.36 1.12
N ILE A 64 -1.59 -5.81 0.42
CA ILE A 64 -2.51 -4.80 0.95
C ILE A 64 -3.93 -5.38 0.90
N LYS A 65 -4.66 -5.28 2.02
CA LYS A 65 -6.06 -5.73 2.17
C LYS A 65 -6.95 -4.55 2.55
N MET A 66 -8.23 -4.64 2.19
CA MET A 66 -9.24 -3.68 2.64
C MET A 66 -10.01 -4.31 3.82
N ILE A 67 -10.00 -3.63 4.97
CA ILE A 67 -10.64 -4.08 6.22
C ILE A 67 -11.66 -3.08 6.75
#